data_AF-A0AA42DKD1-F1
#
_entry.id   AF-A0AA42DKD1-F1
#
_cell.length_a   1.000
_cell.length_b   1.000
_cell.length_c   1.000
_cell.angle_alpha   90.00
_cell.angle_beta   90.00
_cell.angle_gamma   90.00
#
_symmetry.space_group_name_H-M   'P 1'
#
loop_
_entity.id
_entity.type
_entity.pdbx_description
1 polymer ?
#
loop_
_entity_poly.entity_id
_entity_poly.type
_entity_poly.pdbx_seq_one_letter_code
_entity_poly.pdbx_strand_id
1 'polypeptide(L)'
;MIGVLFGINALLALIVTFTTRMLQNHFEKINKSIQVYLNPKAYKTESEIDFIRNLIDKYQRVFEAQNGENIEVETMVQNAFYEKRIGRFSYITIQNIALKSKLVMWGALSIQVFIEILSKSPGSSIKNFIFIIASTILCLIISLMGVIKNIVEEREQLFIKIQDFMINTYPSEMKWKDKQKDVKALLARIEELEAELEQYHMGNEKLPQATQINEEDIKILLSKIDL
;
A
#
# COMPACT_ATOMS: atom_id res chain seq x y z
N MET A 1 13.31 6.11 -47.65
CA MET A 1 12.55 6.98 -46.73
C MET A 1 11.46 6.20 -45.98
N ILE A 2 10.53 5.51 -46.67
CA ILE A 2 9.47 4.70 -46.03
C ILE A 2 10.02 3.61 -45.10
N GLY A 3 11.07 2.88 -45.51
CA GLY A 3 11.72 1.89 -44.65
C GLY A 3 12.31 2.46 -43.34
N VAL A 4 12.76 3.72 -43.35
CA VAL A 4 13.26 4.40 -42.14
C VAL A 4 12.10 4.73 -41.20
N LEU A 5 10.98 5.22 -41.75
CA LEU A 5 9.76 5.47 -40.99
C LEU A 5 9.18 4.17 -40.40
N PHE A 6 9.27 3.06 -41.13
CA PHE A 6 8.90 1.74 -40.60
C PHE A 6 9.81 1.35 -39.41
N GLY A 7 11.12 1.54 -39.52
CA GLY A 7 12.06 1.30 -38.43
C GLY A 7 11.75 2.13 -37.18
N ILE A 8 11.37 3.40 -37.35
CA ILE A 8 10.94 4.27 -36.24
C ILE A 8 9.66 3.73 -35.59
N ASN A 9 8.65 3.33 -36.39
CA ASN A 9 7.42 2.73 -35.86
C ASN A 9 7.67 1.42 -35.11
N ALA A 10 8.56 0.56 -35.62
CA ALA A 10 8.97 -0.67 -34.95
C ALA A 10 9.65 -0.39 -33.60
N LEU A 11 10.56 0.58 -33.56
CA LEU A 11 11.23 0.98 -32.32
C LEU A 11 10.25 1.58 -31.31
N LEU A 12 9.35 2.45 -31.75
CA LEU A 12 8.30 3.02 -30.90
C LEU A 12 7.37 1.93 -30.33
N ALA A 13 6.98 0.96 -31.14
CA ALA A 13 6.15 -0.16 -30.69
C ALA A 13 6.83 -0.97 -29.57
N LEU A 14 8.14 -1.24 -29.71
CA LEU A 14 8.92 -1.92 -28.67
C LEU A 14 8.98 -1.08 -27.39
N ILE A 15 9.25 0.22 -27.50
CA ILE A 15 9.30 1.13 -26.35
C ILE A 15 7.94 1.14 -25.64
N VAL A 16 6.84 1.29 -26.37
CA VAL A 16 5.49 1.30 -25.80
C VAL A 16 5.22 0.00 -25.06
N THR A 17 5.47 -1.14 -25.70
CA THR A 17 5.28 -2.47 -25.10
C THR A 17 6.08 -2.62 -23.80
N PHE A 18 7.34 -2.20 -23.82
CA PHE A 18 8.20 -2.23 -22.65
C PHE A 18 7.69 -1.32 -21.53
N THR A 19 7.35 -0.07 -21.84
CA THR A 19 6.82 0.88 -20.85
C THR A 19 5.50 0.42 -20.25
N THR A 20 4.62 -0.16 -21.06
CA THR A 20 3.35 -0.73 -20.60
C THR A 20 3.59 -1.88 -19.62
N ARG A 21 4.49 -2.81 -19.94
CA ARG A 21 4.82 -3.93 -19.03
C ARG A 21 5.49 -3.45 -17.75
N MET A 22 6.35 -2.43 -17.84
CA MET A 22 7.00 -1.82 -16.70
C MET A 22 5.99 -1.20 -15.73
N LEU A 23 4.96 -0.56 -16.26
CA LEU A 23 3.88 0.06 -15.50
C LEU A 23 2.99 -1.00 -14.81
N GLN A 24 2.65 -2.07 -15.52
CA GLN A 24 1.91 -3.20 -14.93
C GLN A 24 2.67 -3.84 -13.77
N ASN A 25 3.95 -4.16 -13.97
CA ASN A 25 4.78 -4.70 -12.90
C ASN A 25 4.89 -3.72 -11.71
N HIS A 26 4.80 -2.41 -11.95
CA HIS A 26 4.79 -1.42 -10.88
C HIS A 26 3.49 -1.46 -10.07
N PHE A 27 2.34 -1.54 -10.75
CA PHE A 27 1.04 -1.68 -10.13
C PHE A 27 0.89 -3.00 -9.35
N GLU A 28 1.38 -4.11 -9.89
CA GLU A 28 1.42 -5.39 -9.19
C GLU A 28 2.24 -5.30 -7.89
N LYS A 29 3.39 -4.62 -7.91
CA LYS A 29 4.20 -4.39 -6.71
C LYS A 29 3.46 -3.55 -5.67
N ILE A 30 2.74 -2.51 -6.09
CA ILE A 30 1.92 -1.70 -5.19
C ILE A 30 0.79 -2.55 -4.59
N ASN A 31 0.06 -3.31 -5.40
CA ASN A 31 -1.01 -4.18 -4.93
C ASN A 31 -0.49 -5.22 -3.93
N LYS A 32 0.65 -5.85 -4.23
CA LYS A 32 1.30 -6.80 -3.32
C LYS A 32 1.70 -6.14 -2.01
N SER A 33 2.24 -4.91 -2.07
CA SER A 33 2.59 -4.13 -0.88
C SER A 33 1.39 -3.95 0.06
N ILE A 34 0.24 -3.59 -0.50
CA ILE A 34 -1.02 -3.45 0.23
C ILE A 34 -1.43 -4.80 0.83
N GLN A 35 -1.47 -5.86 0.01
CA GLN A 35 -1.92 -7.18 0.48
C GLN A 35 -1.06 -7.73 1.62
N VAL A 36 0.26 -7.60 1.53
CA VAL A 36 1.20 -8.05 2.57
C VAL A 36 1.04 -7.22 3.85
N TYR A 37 0.82 -5.92 3.71
CA TYR A 37 0.60 -5.05 4.88
C TYR A 37 -0.69 -5.37 5.63
N LEU A 38 -1.78 -5.63 4.89
CA LEU A 38 -3.09 -5.96 5.45
C LEU A 38 -3.18 -7.36 6.05
N ASN A 39 -2.33 -8.30 5.62
CA ASN A 39 -2.37 -9.66 6.13
C ASN A 39 -1.64 -9.77 7.48
N PRO A 40 -2.34 -10.07 8.59
CA PRO A 40 -1.72 -10.18 9.92
C PRO A 40 -0.78 -11.38 10.04
N LYS A 41 -0.90 -12.39 9.17
CA LYS A 41 -0.09 -13.61 9.17
C LYS A 41 1.06 -13.58 8.15
N ALA A 42 1.15 -12.56 7.30
CA ALA A 42 2.21 -12.46 6.32
C ALA A 42 3.50 -11.94 6.95
N TYR A 43 4.63 -12.54 6.58
CA TYR A 43 5.94 -11.99 6.93
C TYR A 43 6.16 -10.67 6.19
N LYS A 44 6.36 -9.58 6.94
CA LYS A 44 6.45 -8.24 6.39
C LYS A 44 7.92 -7.86 6.18
N THR A 45 8.43 -8.05 4.97
CA THR A 45 9.75 -7.51 4.62
C THR A 45 9.67 -6.00 4.40
N GLU A 46 10.66 -5.24 4.87
CA GLU A 46 10.65 -3.78 4.75
C GLU A 46 10.52 -3.33 3.29
N SER A 47 11.21 -4.00 2.37
CA SER A 47 11.15 -3.68 0.93
C SER A 47 9.79 -3.93 0.28
N GLU A 48 9.00 -4.88 0.78
CA GLU A 48 7.69 -5.20 0.19
C GLU A 48 6.59 -4.28 0.71
N ILE A 49 6.69 -3.80 1.96
CA ILE A 49 5.69 -2.91 2.56
C ILE A 49 6.05 -1.41 2.44
N ASP A 50 7.25 -1.09 1.94
CA ASP A 50 7.80 0.27 1.95
C ASP A 50 6.83 1.33 1.38
N PHE A 51 6.11 0.98 0.30
CA PHE A 51 5.15 1.89 -0.31
C PHE A 51 4.03 2.29 0.65
N ILE A 52 3.31 1.28 1.17
CA ILE A 52 2.13 1.49 1.98
C ILE A 52 2.51 1.99 3.38
N ARG A 53 3.66 1.56 3.91
CA ARG A 53 4.23 2.07 5.17
C ARG A 53 4.53 3.55 5.09
N ASN A 54 5.27 4.01 4.09
CA ASN A 54 5.58 5.44 3.92
C ASN A 54 4.33 6.28 3.71
N LEU A 55 3.32 5.74 3.02
CA LEU A 55 2.05 6.42 2.81
C LEU A 55 1.26 6.55 4.13
N ILE A 56 1.18 5.48 4.90
CA ILE A 56 0.52 5.49 6.21
C ILE A 56 1.25 6.40 7.20
N ASP A 57 2.58 6.37 7.23
CA ASP A 57 3.37 7.23 8.12
C ASP A 57 3.22 8.72 7.77
N LYS A 58 3.03 9.04 6.48
CA LYS A 58 2.67 10.40 6.05
C LYS A 58 1.24 10.74 6.48
N TYR A 59 0.29 9.83 6.26
CA TYR A 59 -1.12 10.02 6.65
C TYR A 59 -1.27 10.22 8.16
N GLN A 60 -0.63 9.39 8.98
CA GLN A 60 -0.67 9.46 10.44
C GLN A 60 -0.16 10.82 10.95
N ARG A 61 0.98 11.30 10.42
CA ARG A 61 1.52 12.62 10.79
C ARG A 61 0.56 13.76 10.50
N VAL A 62 -0.14 13.71 9.37
CA VAL A 62 -1.14 14.73 9.01
C VAL A 62 -2.40 14.57 9.87
N PHE A 63 -2.84 13.35 10.13
CA PHE A 63 -3.98 13.03 10.97
C PHE A 63 -3.81 13.54 12.41
N GLU A 64 -2.63 13.32 12.99
CA GLU A 64 -2.25 13.80 14.32
C GLU A 64 -2.11 15.33 14.36
N ALA A 65 -1.58 15.96 13.31
CA ALA A 65 -1.38 17.41 13.26
C ALA A 65 -2.69 18.21 13.06
N GLN A 66 -3.69 17.64 12.38
CA GLN A 66 -4.94 18.31 12.03
C GLN A 66 -6.16 17.82 12.83
N ASN A 67 -5.96 17.03 13.89
CA ASN A 67 -7.04 16.44 14.69
C ASN A 67 -8.14 15.75 13.85
N GLY A 68 -7.79 15.20 12.68
CA GLY A 68 -8.71 14.50 11.79
C GLY A 68 -9.62 15.40 10.92
N GLU A 69 -9.49 16.73 10.92
CA GLU A 69 -10.28 17.61 10.03
C GLU A 69 -9.55 17.91 8.70
N ASN A 70 -10.28 17.77 7.58
CA ASN A 70 -9.85 18.15 6.22
C ASN A 70 -8.55 17.52 5.68
N ILE A 71 -8.36 16.21 5.89
CA ILE A 71 -7.24 15.50 5.25
C ILE A 71 -7.58 15.23 3.78
N GLU A 72 -6.86 15.87 2.86
CA GLU A 72 -6.90 15.57 1.43
C GLU A 72 -6.20 14.26 1.11
N VAL A 73 -6.87 13.14 1.45
CA VAL A 73 -6.35 11.79 1.22
C VAL A 73 -6.10 11.54 -0.26
N GLU A 74 -6.97 12.04 -1.13
CA GLU A 74 -6.86 11.90 -2.59
C GLU A 74 -5.53 12.47 -3.10
N THR A 75 -5.23 13.73 -2.76
CA THR A 75 -3.98 14.42 -3.13
C THR A 75 -2.75 13.67 -2.61
N MET A 76 -2.82 13.15 -1.37
CA MET A 76 -1.70 12.41 -0.75
C MET A 76 -1.43 11.09 -1.47
N VAL A 77 -2.46 10.30 -1.78
CA VAL A 77 -2.31 9.06 -2.56
C VAL A 77 -1.74 9.40 -3.93
N GLN A 78 -2.30 10.41 -4.59
CA GLN A 78 -1.90 10.81 -5.93
C GLN A 78 -0.42 11.17 -6.00
N ASN A 79 0.04 11.98 -5.05
CA ASN A 79 1.45 12.35 -4.93
C ASN A 79 2.35 11.13 -4.68
N ALA A 80 1.94 10.19 -3.83
CA ALA A 80 2.72 8.98 -3.56
C ALA A 80 2.90 8.09 -4.79
N PHE A 81 1.91 8.03 -5.69
CA PHE A 81 2.05 7.33 -6.98
C PHE A 81 2.98 8.06 -7.95
N TYR A 82 2.88 9.40 -8.05
CA TYR A 82 3.67 10.18 -9.01
C TYR A 82 5.13 10.40 -8.57
N GLU A 83 5.39 10.45 -7.27
CA GLU A 83 6.74 10.62 -6.69
C GLU A 83 7.59 9.35 -6.87
N LYS A 84 6.95 8.19 -6.97
CA LYS A 84 7.64 6.91 -7.06
C LYS A 84 8.24 6.69 -8.45
N ARG A 85 9.55 6.49 -8.50
CA ARG A 85 10.25 6.10 -9.74
C ARG A 85 9.99 4.64 -10.08
N ILE A 86 9.85 4.35 -11.36
CA ILE A 86 9.86 2.97 -11.85
C ILE A 86 11.27 2.70 -12.39
N GLY A 87 12.05 1.94 -11.62
CA GLY A 87 13.47 1.75 -11.92
C GLY A 87 14.22 3.09 -11.87
N ARG A 88 14.85 3.48 -12.98
CA ARG A 88 15.56 4.77 -13.12
C ARG A 88 14.70 5.90 -13.67
N PHE A 89 13.48 5.62 -14.11
CA PHE A 89 12.63 6.58 -14.82
C PHE A 89 11.50 7.10 -13.93
N SER A 90 11.06 8.34 -14.20
CA SER A 90 9.88 8.91 -13.56
C SER A 90 8.61 8.20 -14.03
N TYR A 91 7.67 7.98 -13.12
CA TYR A 91 6.35 7.41 -13.43
C TYR A 91 5.64 8.24 -14.51
N ILE A 92 5.67 9.57 -14.41
CA ILE A 92 5.02 10.48 -15.36
C ILE A 92 5.55 10.28 -16.78
N THR A 93 6.87 10.07 -16.92
CA THR A 93 7.51 9.83 -18.22
C THR A 93 7.04 8.51 -18.81
N ILE A 94 7.06 7.43 -18.03
CA ILE A 94 6.63 6.10 -18.48
C ILE A 94 5.15 6.09 -18.86
N GLN A 95 4.31 6.72 -18.04
CA GLN A 95 2.87 6.82 -18.30
C GLN A 95 2.61 7.61 -19.59
N ASN A 96 3.27 8.76 -19.79
CA ASN A 96 3.12 9.54 -21.01
C ASN A 96 3.55 8.76 -22.26
N ILE A 97 4.65 8.00 -22.19
CA ILE A 97 5.08 7.16 -23.31
C ILE A 97 4.05 6.06 -23.59
N ALA A 98 3.61 5.34 -22.56
CA ALA A 98 2.64 4.26 -22.72
C ALA A 98 1.28 4.73 -23.30
N LEU A 99 0.84 5.95 -22.96
CA LEU A 99 -0.45 6.48 -23.38
C LEU A 99 -0.39 7.30 -24.68
N LYS A 100 0.57 8.22 -24.80
CA LYS A 100 0.60 9.22 -25.88
C LYS A 100 1.41 8.77 -27.10
N SER A 101 2.36 7.84 -26.97
CA SER A 101 3.18 7.40 -28.11
C SER A 101 2.37 6.72 -29.22
N LYS A 102 1.16 6.22 -28.93
CA LYS A 102 0.23 5.71 -29.96
C LYS A 102 -0.12 6.79 -30.99
N LEU A 103 -0.37 8.03 -30.56
CA LEU A 103 -0.66 9.15 -31.47
C LEU A 103 0.52 9.47 -32.38
N VAL A 104 1.74 9.36 -31.84
CA VAL A 104 2.97 9.56 -32.61
C VAL A 104 3.13 8.49 -33.70
N MET A 105 2.81 7.22 -33.38
CA MET A 105 2.83 6.13 -34.36
C MET A 105 1.80 6.32 -35.48
N TRP A 106 0.59 6.78 -35.14
CA TRP A 106 -0.42 7.15 -36.14
C TRP A 106 0.04 8.31 -37.02
N GLY A 107 0.69 9.33 -36.45
CA GLY A 107 1.28 10.42 -37.23
C GLY A 107 2.36 9.95 -38.21
N ALA A 108 3.24 9.05 -37.77
CA ALA A 108 4.26 8.46 -38.62
C ALA A 108 3.66 7.61 -39.76
N LEU A 109 2.59 6.86 -39.48
CA LEU A 109 1.85 6.12 -40.51
C LEU A 109 1.25 7.08 -41.57
N SER A 110 0.63 8.17 -41.14
CA SER A 110 0.07 9.18 -42.06
C SER A 110 1.14 9.78 -42.97
N ILE A 111 2.33 10.06 -42.44
CA ILE A 111 3.46 10.55 -43.23
C ILE A 111 3.92 9.51 -44.26
N GLN A 112 3.98 8.22 -43.90
CA GLN A 112 4.34 7.14 -44.84
C GLN A 112 3.36 7.08 -46.02
N VAL A 113 2.05 7.14 -45.74
CA VAL A 113 1.00 7.13 -46.77
C VAL A 113 1.11 8.37 -47.66
N PHE A 114 1.35 9.54 -47.07
CA PHE A 114 1.50 10.79 -47.82
C PHE A 114 2.70 10.78 -48.77
N ILE A 115 3.84 10.26 -48.32
CA ILE A 115 5.05 10.11 -49.15
C ILE A 115 4.78 9.18 -50.34
N GLU A 116 4.03 8.09 -50.14
CA GLU A 116 3.71 7.16 -51.21
C GLU A 116 2.78 7.80 -52.26
N ILE A 117 1.79 8.59 -51.84
CA ILE A 117 0.86 9.31 -52.73
C ILE A 117 1.58 10.38 -53.56
N LEU A 118 2.50 11.13 -52.96
CA LEU A 118 3.26 12.18 -53.65
C LEU A 118 4.45 11.65 -54.46
N SER A 119 4.69 10.35 -54.44
CA SER A 119 5.79 9.75 -55.19
C SER A 119 5.53 9.82 -56.71
N LYS A 120 6.60 9.87 -57.51
CA LYS A 120 6.50 9.95 -58.97
C LYS A 120 5.84 8.71 -59.62
N SER A 121 5.75 7.60 -58.90
CA SER A 121 5.18 6.34 -59.37
C SER A 121 4.43 5.64 -58.23
N PRO A 122 3.27 6.18 -57.81
CA PRO A 122 2.52 5.68 -56.66
C PRO A 122 2.13 4.23 -56.88
N GLY A 123 2.35 3.37 -55.87
CA GLY A 123 1.96 1.96 -55.92
C GLY A 123 2.85 1.07 -56.80
N SER A 124 3.87 1.62 -57.47
CA SER A 124 4.80 0.83 -58.29
C SER A 124 5.78 -0.02 -57.45
N SER A 125 6.02 0.38 -56.20
CA SER A 125 6.95 -0.29 -55.30
C SER A 125 6.21 -1.25 -54.35
N ILE A 126 6.24 -2.54 -54.68
CA ILE A 126 5.73 -3.62 -53.81
C ILE A 126 6.36 -3.53 -52.40
N LYS A 127 7.63 -3.16 -52.31
CA LYS A 127 8.35 -3.02 -51.02
C LYS A 127 7.74 -1.93 -50.14
N ASN A 128 7.40 -0.78 -50.71
CA ASN A 128 6.79 0.33 -49.95
C ASN A 128 5.40 -0.07 -49.44
N PHE A 129 4.62 -0.75 -50.28
CA PHE A 129 3.31 -1.25 -49.92
C PHE A 129 3.36 -2.24 -48.74
N ILE A 130 4.31 -3.18 -48.77
CA ILE A 130 4.55 -4.11 -47.65
C ILE A 130 4.87 -3.36 -46.36
N PHE A 131 5.75 -2.33 -46.39
CA PHE A 131 6.09 -1.55 -45.20
C PHE A 131 4.92 -0.75 -44.64
N ILE A 132 4.04 -0.23 -45.49
CA ILE A 132 2.84 0.48 -45.07
C ILE A 132 1.86 -0.48 -44.39
N ILE A 133 1.57 -1.64 -45.01
CA ILE A 133 0.70 -2.66 -44.41
C ILE A 133 1.25 -3.14 -43.07
N ALA A 134 2.55 -3.45 -43.01
CA ALA A 134 3.19 -3.89 -41.78
C ALA A 134 3.11 -2.82 -40.68
N SER A 135 3.30 -1.53 -41.02
CA SER A 135 3.14 -0.42 -40.08
C SER A 135 1.70 -0.31 -39.59
N THR A 136 0.71 -0.47 -40.47
CA THR A 136 -0.72 -0.43 -40.11
C THR A 136 -1.05 -1.56 -39.13
N ILE A 137 -0.64 -2.80 -39.42
CA ILE A 137 -0.85 -3.94 -38.53
C ILE A 137 -0.19 -3.68 -37.17
N LEU A 138 1.03 -3.16 -37.16
CA LEU A 138 1.74 -2.85 -35.92
C LEU A 138 1.02 -1.78 -35.08
N CYS A 139 0.53 -0.70 -35.70
CA CYS A 139 -0.25 0.34 -35.04
C CYS A 139 -1.56 -0.21 -34.44
N LEU A 140 -2.23 -1.12 -35.16
CA LEU A 140 -3.43 -1.79 -34.66
C LEU A 140 -3.14 -2.66 -33.45
N ILE A 141 -2.09 -3.49 -33.50
CA ILE A 141 -1.69 -4.36 -32.37
C ILE A 141 -1.38 -3.53 -31.12
N ILE A 142 -0.60 -2.46 -31.26
CA ILE A 142 -0.25 -1.58 -30.13
C ILE A 142 -1.49 -0.85 -29.57
N SER A 143 -2.40 -0.43 -30.46
CA SER A 143 -3.64 0.21 -30.04
C SER A 143 -4.51 -0.76 -29.23
N LEU A 144 -4.72 -1.98 -29.74
CA LEU A 144 -5.45 -3.05 -29.05
C LEU A 144 -4.80 -3.43 -27.72
N MET A 145 -3.48 -3.60 -27.69
CA MET A 145 -2.75 -3.91 -26.46
C MET A 145 -3.03 -2.87 -25.37
N GLY A 146 -3.02 -1.59 -25.71
CA GLY A 146 -3.28 -0.57 -24.71
C GLY A 146 -4.76 -0.41 -24.33
N VAL A 147 -5.71 -0.98 -25.10
CA VAL A 147 -7.12 -1.14 -24.67
C VAL A 147 -7.22 -2.32 -23.70
N ILE A 148 -6.68 -3.48 -24.07
CA ILE A 148 -6.73 -4.72 -23.27
C ILE A 148 -6.05 -4.53 -21.91
N LYS A 149 -4.91 -3.83 -21.88
CA LYS A 149 -4.13 -3.65 -20.65
C LYS A 149 -4.59 -2.51 -19.75
N ASN A 150 -5.71 -1.85 -20.08
CA ASN A 150 -6.27 -0.63 -19.50
C ASN A 150 -5.56 -0.07 -18.24
N ILE A 151 -4.37 0.51 -18.46
CA ILE A 151 -3.47 1.04 -17.42
C ILE A 151 -4.16 2.06 -16.51
N VAL A 152 -5.07 2.85 -17.09
CA VAL A 152 -5.77 3.93 -16.38
C VAL A 152 -6.72 3.33 -15.35
N GLU A 153 -7.45 2.29 -15.74
CA GLU A 153 -8.41 1.59 -14.89
C GLU A 153 -7.72 0.81 -13.77
N GLU A 154 -6.62 0.10 -14.07
CA GLU A 154 -5.85 -0.62 -13.04
C GLU A 154 -5.29 0.33 -11.98
N ARG A 155 -4.81 1.50 -12.40
CA ARG A 155 -4.37 2.57 -11.49
C ARG A 155 -5.53 3.09 -10.63
N GLU A 156 -6.67 3.36 -11.25
CA GLU A 156 -7.85 3.93 -10.56
C GLU A 156 -8.43 2.96 -9.53
N GLN A 157 -8.48 1.67 -9.86
CA GLN A 157 -8.85 0.62 -8.91
C GLN A 157 -7.89 0.55 -7.71
N LEU A 158 -6.58 0.64 -7.95
CA LEU A 158 -5.60 0.69 -6.87
C LEU A 158 -5.74 1.95 -6.02
N PHE A 159 -6.01 3.08 -6.66
CA PHE A 159 -6.21 4.36 -6.00
C PHE A 159 -7.39 4.30 -5.03
N ILE A 160 -8.55 3.83 -5.52
CA ILE A 160 -9.76 3.64 -4.71
C ILE A 160 -9.49 2.70 -3.54
N LYS A 161 -8.82 1.57 -3.79
CA LYS A 161 -8.50 0.59 -2.73
C LYS A 161 -7.64 1.17 -1.62
N ILE A 162 -6.66 1.99 -1.97
CA ILE A 162 -5.78 2.65 -0.99
C ILE A 162 -6.53 3.74 -0.23
N GLN A 163 -7.35 4.53 -0.93
CA GLN A 163 -8.14 5.59 -0.33
C GLN A 163 -9.16 5.01 0.66
N ASP A 164 -9.88 3.96 0.27
CA ASP A 164 -10.82 3.24 1.12
C ASP A 164 -10.11 2.69 2.38
N PHE A 165 -8.94 2.07 2.21
CA PHE A 165 -8.15 1.59 3.34
C PHE A 165 -7.78 2.72 4.31
N MET A 166 -7.30 3.87 3.82
CA MET A 166 -6.87 4.96 4.70
C MET A 166 -8.02 5.70 5.37
N ILE A 167 -9.16 5.87 4.69
CA ILE A 167 -10.31 6.59 5.24
C ILE A 167 -11.11 5.70 6.20
N ASN A 168 -11.34 4.43 5.85
CA ASN A 168 -12.31 3.59 6.55
C ASN A 168 -11.63 2.53 7.45
N THR A 169 -10.61 1.84 6.93
CA THR A 169 -9.99 0.71 7.64
C THR A 169 -8.95 1.15 8.66
N TYR A 170 -8.10 2.12 8.30
CA TYR A 170 -7.00 2.54 9.18
C TYR A 170 -7.47 3.15 10.51
N PRO A 171 -8.44 4.09 10.56
CA PRO A 171 -8.88 4.67 11.83
C PRO A 171 -9.61 3.65 12.72
N SER A 172 -10.30 2.68 12.11
CA SER A 172 -10.99 1.63 12.85
C SER A 172 -10.02 0.62 13.44
N GLU A 173 -8.98 0.20 12.70
CA GLU A 173 -7.91 -0.65 13.20
C GLU A 173 -7.12 0.02 14.33
N MET A 174 -6.82 1.31 14.21
CA MET A 174 -6.07 2.02 15.24
C MET A 174 -6.86 2.14 16.55
N LYS A 175 -8.14 2.51 16.47
CA LYS A 175 -9.05 2.51 17.64
C LYS A 175 -9.15 1.14 18.29
N TRP A 176 -9.12 0.06 17.51
CA TRP A 176 -9.17 -1.29 18.05
C TRP A 176 -7.86 -1.70 18.74
N LYS A 177 -6.70 -1.33 18.16
CA LYS A 177 -5.39 -1.53 18.80
C LYS A 177 -5.26 -0.77 20.11
N ASP A 178 -5.72 0.47 20.17
CA ASP A 178 -5.65 1.27 21.39
C ASP A 178 -6.53 0.65 22.48
N LYS A 179 -7.75 0.22 22.14
CA LYS A 179 -8.60 -0.55 23.06
C LYS A 179 -7.93 -1.85 23.55
N GLN A 180 -7.23 -2.58 22.68
CA GLN A 180 -6.51 -3.78 23.10
C GLN A 180 -5.35 -3.47 24.05
N LYS A 181 -4.62 -2.37 23.84
CA LYS A 181 -3.58 -1.92 24.77
C LYS A 181 -4.19 -1.57 26.12
N ASP A 182 -5.30 -0.85 26.14
CA ASP A 182 -6.01 -0.49 27.36
C ASP A 182 -6.47 -1.74 28.11
N VAL A 183 -7.07 -2.70 27.41
CA VAL A 183 -7.48 -3.99 28.00
C VAL A 183 -6.27 -4.75 28.56
N LYS A 184 -5.15 -4.79 27.85
CA LYS A 184 -3.92 -5.45 28.33
C LYS A 184 -3.34 -4.76 29.57
N ALA A 185 -3.36 -3.43 29.61
CA ALA A 185 -2.93 -2.66 30.78
C ALA A 185 -3.85 -2.89 31.98
N LEU A 186 -5.17 -2.94 31.75
CA LEU A 186 -6.15 -3.26 32.79
C LEU A 186 -5.98 -4.68 33.32
N LEU A 187 -5.74 -5.67 32.45
CA LEU A 187 -5.47 -7.05 32.86
C LEU A 187 -4.19 -7.15 33.71
N ALA A 188 -3.11 -6.49 33.29
CA ALA A 188 -1.88 -6.44 34.08
C ALA A 188 -2.10 -5.80 35.45
N ARG A 189 -2.96 -4.76 35.53
CA ARG A 189 -3.30 -4.12 36.80
C ARG A 189 -4.19 -5.01 37.69
N ILE A 190 -5.10 -5.78 37.10
CA ILE A 190 -5.91 -6.77 37.83
C ILE A 190 -5.00 -7.83 38.42
N GLU A 191 -4.05 -8.37 37.63
CA GLU A 191 -3.10 -9.38 38.08
C GLU A 191 -2.21 -8.87 39.23
N GLU A 192 -1.77 -7.61 39.17
CA GLU A 192 -1.04 -6.96 40.25
C GLU A 192 -1.89 -6.82 41.53
N LEU A 193 -3.16 -6.41 41.40
CA LEU A 193 -4.09 -6.25 42.52
C LEU A 193 -4.50 -7.60 43.13
N GLU A 194 -4.65 -8.64 42.32
CA GLU A 194 -4.89 -10.01 42.79
C GLU A 194 -3.69 -10.54 43.58
N ALA A 195 -2.46 -10.31 43.10
CA ALA A 195 -1.25 -10.66 43.83
C ALA A 195 -1.11 -9.89 45.15
N GLU A 196 -1.49 -8.61 45.19
CA GLU A 196 -1.51 -7.80 46.41
C GLU A 196 -2.55 -8.33 47.42
N LEU A 197 -3.76 -8.66 46.95
CA LEU A 197 -4.81 -9.28 47.76
C LEU A 197 -4.38 -10.64 48.33
N GLU A 198 -3.73 -11.50 47.55
CA GLU A 198 -3.20 -12.78 48.02
C GLU A 198 -2.14 -12.60 49.11
N GLN A 199 -1.25 -11.59 48.97
CA GLN A 199 -0.29 -11.24 50.02
C GLN A 199 -0.97 -10.75 51.30
N TYR A 200 -2.02 -9.93 51.18
CA TYR A 200 -2.83 -9.50 52.32
C TYR A 200 -3.56 -10.67 53.00
N HIS A 201 -4.11 -11.61 52.22
CA HIS A 201 -4.76 -12.81 52.76
C HIS A 201 -3.78 -13.75 53.47
N MET A 202 -2.59 -13.98 52.90
CA MET A 202 -1.51 -14.74 53.57
C MET A 202 -0.92 -14.02 54.79
N GLY A 203 -0.94 -12.69 54.81
CA GLY A 203 -0.56 -11.87 55.96
C GLY A 203 -1.57 -11.95 57.11
N ASN A 204 -2.87 -12.00 56.79
CA ASN A 204 -3.95 -12.12 57.76
C ASN A 204 -4.19 -13.57 58.25
N GLU A 205 -3.89 -14.61 57.46
CA GLU A 205 -3.91 -15.99 57.95
C GLU A 205 -2.85 -16.28 59.03
N LYS A 206 -1.87 -15.37 59.23
CA LYS A 206 -0.89 -15.43 60.33
C LYS A 206 -1.36 -14.79 61.63
N LEU A 207 -2.58 -14.22 61.69
CA LEU A 207 -3.26 -13.88 62.94
C LEU A 207 -4.67 -14.49 62.90
N PRO A 208 -5.01 -15.52 63.73
CA PRO A 208 -4.84 -15.48 65.18
C PRO A 208 -4.57 -16.84 65.88
N GLN A 209 -3.56 -16.90 66.76
CA GLN A 209 -3.53 -17.89 67.86
C GLN A 209 -2.88 -17.37 69.16
N ALA A 210 -2.64 -16.06 69.28
CA ALA A 210 -1.99 -15.46 70.46
C ALA A 210 -2.96 -14.79 71.45
N THR A 211 -4.27 -14.93 71.26
CA THR A 211 -5.30 -14.39 72.17
C THR A 211 -6.34 -15.45 72.53
N GLN A 212 -5.88 -16.63 72.94
CA GLN A 212 -6.61 -17.40 73.95
C GLN A 212 -5.83 -17.27 75.25
N ILE A 213 -6.21 -16.28 76.06
CA ILE A 213 -5.81 -16.28 77.47
C ILE A 213 -6.48 -17.52 78.05
N ASN A 214 -5.69 -18.52 78.44
CA ASN A 214 -6.20 -19.75 79.02
C ASN A 214 -6.85 -19.43 80.38
N GLU A 215 -7.93 -20.12 80.75
CA GLU A 215 -8.57 -19.97 82.08
C GLU A 215 -7.56 -20.16 83.24
N GLU A 216 -6.49 -20.92 83.01
CA GLU A 216 -5.39 -21.10 83.94
C GLU A 216 -4.57 -19.82 84.17
N ASP A 217 -4.36 -19.00 83.14
CA ASP A 217 -3.62 -17.72 83.26
C ASP A 217 -4.42 -16.69 84.05
N ILE A 218 -5.76 -16.71 83.92
CA ILE A 218 -6.68 -15.86 84.70
C ILE A 218 -6.70 -16.29 86.17
N LYS A 219 -6.69 -17.60 86.46
CA LYS A 219 -6.59 -18.12 87.84
C LYS A 219 -5.26 -17.75 88.51
N ILE A 220 -4.15 -17.80 87.78
CA ILE A 220 -2.83 -17.41 88.30
C ILE A 220 -2.79 -15.91 88.60
N LEU A 221 -3.37 -15.07 87.75
CA LEU A 221 -3.45 -13.63 87.99
C LEU A 221 -4.34 -13.28 89.18
N LEU A 222 -5.49 -13.94 89.35
CA LEU A 222 -6.37 -13.75 90.50
C LEU A 222 -5.74 -14.24 91.81
N SER A 223 -4.95 -15.32 91.78
CA SER A 223 -4.23 -15.81 92.96
C SER A 223 -3.14 -14.87 93.49
N LYS A 224 -2.74 -13.87 92.68
CA LYS A 224 -1.79 -12.82 93.07
C LYS A 224 -2.45 -11.57 93.63
N ILE A 225 -3.77 -11.49 93.63
CA ILE A 225 -4.54 -10.31 94.08
C ILE A 225 -5.08 -10.48 95.51
N ASP A 226 -5.05 -11.69 96.08
CA ASP A 226 -5.38 -11.88 97.50
C ASP A 226 -4.19 -11.47 98.40
N LEU A 227 -4.22 -10.22 98.84
CA LEU A 227 -3.45 -9.65 99.96
C LEU A 227 -4.36 -8.70 100.77
#